data_AF-A0A847HUX6-F1
#
_entry.id   AF-A0A847HUX6-F1
#
_cell.length_a   1.000
_cell.length_b   1.000
_cell.length_c   1.000
_cell.angle_alpha   90.00
_cell.angle_beta   90.00
_cell.angle_gamma   90.00
#
_symmetry.space_group_name_H-M   'P 1'
#
loop_
_entity.id
_entity.type
_entity.pdbx_description
1 polymer ?
#
loop_
_entity_poly.entity_id
_entity_poly.type
_entity_poly.pdbx_seq_one_letter_code
_entity_poly.pdbx_strand_id
1 'polypeptide(L)' 'MAVRIWEIDPTHSTIEFSTKHMMFTTVRGRFTRFHGRLHLDREAPDSSWAEVYIETASLDTGVPDRDGHLRSA' A
#
# COMPACT_ATOMS: atom_id res chain seq x y z
N MET A 1 -3.59 -28.45 9.95
CA MET A 1 -4.40 -27.75 8.95
C MET A 1 -4.87 -26.42 9.51
N ALA A 2 -4.03 -25.38 9.49
CA ALA A 2 -4.42 -24.08 10.03
C ALA A 2 -4.22 -22.97 9.00
N VAL A 3 -5.06 -22.99 7.96
CA VAL A 3 -5.33 -21.80 7.15
C VAL A 3 -5.86 -20.71 8.07
N ARG A 4 -5.29 -19.50 7.99
CA ARG A 4 -5.77 -18.33 8.73
C ARG A 4 -5.98 -17.15 7.80
N ILE A 5 -7.13 -16.50 7.96
CA ILE A 5 -7.46 -15.23 7.32
C ILE A 5 -7.16 -14.11 8.32
N TRP A 6 -6.41 -13.10 7.85
CA TRP A 6 -6.05 -11.92 8.62
C TRP A 6 -6.52 -10.68 7.88
N GLU A 7 -7.17 -9.76 8.59
CA GLU A 7 -7.48 -8.43 8.07
C GLU A 7 -6.28 -7.51 8.28
N ILE A 8 -6.00 -6.67 7.30
CA ILE A 8 -4.96 -5.64 7.40
C ILE A 8 -5.45 -4.55 8.36
N ASP A 9 -4.69 -4.31 9.42
CA ASP A 9 -4.90 -3.17 10.32
C ASP A 9 -4.23 -1.92 9.73
N PRO A 10 -5.01 -0.91 9.27
CA PRO A 10 -4.46 0.30 8.67
C PRO A 10 -3.73 1.19 9.68
N THR A 11 -3.92 1.01 10.98
CA THR A 11 -3.23 1.79 12.03
C THR A 11 -1.77 1.37 12.19
N HIS A 12 -1.47 0.11 11.89
CA HIS A 12 -0.15 -0.50 12.08
C HIS A 12 0.48 -0.98 10.76
N SER A 13 -0.08 -0.57 9.63
CA SER A 13 0.40 -0.91 8.30
C SER A 13 0.61 0.36 7.49
N THR A 14 1.52 0.30 6.52
CA THR A 14 1.75 1.42 5.59
C THR A 14 1.98 0.88 4.20
N ILE A 15 1.40 1.54 3.19
CA ILE A 15 1.71 1.31 1.78
C ILE A 15 2.48 2.52 1.27
N GLU A 16 3.76 2.34 1.00
CA GLU A 16 4.68 3.40 0.58
C GLU A 16 5.23 3.14 -0.83
N PHE A 17 5.60 4.21 -1.50
CA PHE A 17 6.36 4.18 -2.73
C PHE A 17 7.54 5.16 -2.67
N SER A 18 8.52 4.92 -3.52
CA SER A 18 9.59 5.88 -3.76
C SER A 18 9.95 5.91 -5.24
N THR A 19 10.24 7.10 -5.75
CA THR A 19 10.67 7.30 -7.13
C THR A 19 11.79 8.32 -7.22
N LYS A 20 12.64 8.18 -8.24
CA LYS A 20 13.72 9.13 -8.49
C LYS A 20 13.16 10.36 -9.20
N HIS A 21 13.52 11.53 -8.69
CA HIS A 21 13.23 12.82 -9.30
C HIS A 21 14.54 13.44 -9.79
N MET A 22 14.63 13.58 -11.12
CA MET A 22 15.82 14.03 -11.85
C MET A 22 17.09 13.23 -11.50
N MET A 23 16.98 11.92 -11.24
CA MET A 23 18.08 10.99 -10.86
C MET A 23 18.80 11.25 -9.53
N PHE A 24 18.72 12.46 -8.96
CA PHE A 24 19.44 12.82 -7.73
C PHE A 24 18.56 12.73 -6.49
N THR A 25 17.34 13.25 -6.57
CA THR A 25 16.43 13.31 -5.43
C THR A 25 15.49 12.11 -5.41
N THR A 26 15.06 11.68 -4.23
CA THR A 26 14.08 10.59 -4.08
C THR A 26 12.80 11.17 -3.49
N VAL A 27 11.72 11.10 -4.26
CA VAL A 27 10.38 11.43 -3.78
C VAL A 27 9.82 10.19 -3.11
N ARG A 28 9.31 10.36 -1.89
CA ARG A 28 8.58 9.34 -1.16
C ARG A 28 7.12 9.74 -1.08
N GLY A 29 6.24 8.76 -1.08
CA GLY A 29 4.83 8.97 -0.83
C GLY A 29 4.20 7.71 -0.28
N ARG A 30 2.95 7.84 0.16
CA ARG A 30 2.16 6.75 0.74
C ARG A 30 0.71 6.87 0.35
N PHE A 31 -0.03 5.78 0.50
CA PHE A 31 -1.49 5.79 0.45
C PHE A 31 -2.04 5.69 1.86
N THR A 32 -2.87 6.66 2.24
CA THR A 32 -3.39 6.78 3.61
C THR A 32 -4.69 6.01 3.84
N ARG A 33 -5.35 5.56 2.77
CA ARG A 33 -6.57 4.76 2.84
C ARG A 33 -6.43 3.48 2.03
N PHE A 34 -6.43 2.37 2.76
CA PHE A 34 -6.37 1.03 2.20
C PHE A 34 -7.02 0.04 3.17
N HIS A 35 -7.40 -1.11 2.66
CA HIS A 35 -7.83 -2.27 3.44
C HIS A 35 -7.50 -3.54 2.65
N GLY A 36 -7.61 -4.69 3.28
CA GLY A 36 -7.34 -5.95 2.61
C GLY A 36 -7.24 -7.11 3.57
N ARG A 37 -7.03 -8.29 3.00
CA ARG A 37 -6.99 -9.55 3.73
C ARG A 37 -5.86 -10.43 3.23
N LEU A 38 -5.29 -11.21 4.14
CA LEU A 38 -4.27 -12.20 3.87
C LEU A 38 -4.82 -13.58 4.21
N HIS A 39 -4.75 -14.49 3.25
CA HIS A 39 -4.96 -15.91 3.44
C HIS A 39 -3.60 -16.59 3.57
N LEU A 40 -3.29 -17.09 4.76
CA LEU A 40 -2.02 -17.74 5.05
C LEU A 40 -2.24 -19.22 5.37
N ASP A 41 -1.67 -20.07 4.52
CA ASP A 41 -1.55 -21.50 4.73
C ASP A 41 -0.11 -21.84 5.13
N ARG A 42 0.07 -22.26 6.39
CA ARG A 42 1.40 -22.61 6.93
C ARG A 42 1.90 -23.97 6.48
N GLU A 43 1.00 -24.85 6.04
CA GLU A 43 1.33 -26.21 5.59
C GLU A 43 1.58 -26.23 4.08
N ALA A 44 0.94 -25.34 3.32
CA ALA A 44 1.19 -25.11 1.91
C ALA A 44 1.39 -23.60 1.60
N PRO A 45 2.58 -23.03 1.87
CA PRO A 45 2.85 -21.60 1.69
C PRO A 45 2.50 -21.06 0.29
N ASP A 46 2.70 -21.86 -0.76
CA ASP A 46 2.40 -21.47 -2.16
C ASP A 46 0.90 -21.31 -2.43
N SER A 47 0.02 -21.81 -1.55
CA SER A 47 -1.43 -21.61 -1.61
C SER A 47 -1.88 -20.35 -0.86
N SER A 48 -0.95 -19.60 -0.25
CA SER A 48 -1.23 -18.34 0.41
C SER A 48 -1.43 -17.21 -0.60
N TRP A 49 -2.31 -16.27 -0.28
CA TRP A 49 -2.57 -15.11 -1.13
C TRP A 49 -2.93 -13.89 -0.27
N ALA A 50 -2.82 -12.71 -0.87
CA ALA A 50 -3.27 -11.45 -0.27
C ALA A 50 -4.05 -10.63 -1.29
N GLU A 51 -5.05 -9.92 -0.80
CA GLU A 51 -5.87 -9.00 -1.58
C GLU A 51 -5.87 -7.66 -0.86
N VAL A 52 -5.49 -6.60 -1.58
CA VAL A 52 -5.36 -5.24 -1.02
C VAL A 52 -6.05 -4.25 -1.93
N TYR A 53 -6.93 -3.46 -1.34
CA TYR A 53 -7.63 -2.35 -1.99
C TYR A 53 -7.02 -1.04 -1.52
N ILE A 54 -6.62 -0.20 -2.48
CA ILE A 54 -5.98 1.09 -2.22
C ILE A 54 -6.85 2.17 -2.85
N GLU A 55 -7.23 3.18 -2.07
CA GLU A 55 -7.89 4.36 -2.62
C GLU A 55 -6.83 5.32 -3.16
N THR A 56 -6.73 5.44 -4.48
CA THR A 56 -5.68 6.25 -5.14
C THR A 56 -5.75 7.73 -4.76
N ALA A 57 -6.94 8.26 -4.51
CA ALA A 57 -7.17 9.62 -4.02
C ALA A 57 -6.58 9.89 -2.62
N SER A 58 -6.13 8.84 -1.90
CA SER A 58 -5.48 8.94 -0.59
C SER A 58 -3.96 9.13 -0.65
N LEU A 59 -3.39 9.23 -1.86
CA LEU A 59 -1.97 9.47 -2.10
C LEU A 59 -1.49 10.73 -1.39
N ASP A 60 -0.40 10.63 -0.64
CA ASP A 60 0.23 11.69 0.13
C ASP A 60 1.74 11.66 -0.10
N THR A 61 2.29 12.72 -0.68
CA THR A 61 3.74 12.92 -0.86
C THR A 61 4.30 14.02 0.03
N GLY A 62 3.49 14.56 0.94
CA GLY A 62 3.83 15.72 1.78
C GLY A 62 3.88 17.06 1.05
N VAL A 63 3.52 17.11 -0.24
CA VAL A 63 3.54 18.34 -1.06
C VAL A 63 2.17 18.51 -1.72
N PRO A 64 1.29 19.40 -1.20
CA PRO A 64 -0.10 19.50 -1.65
C PRO A 64 -0.29 19.72 -3.15
N ASP A 65 0.53 20.56 -3.78
CA ASP A 65 0.42 20.83 -5.22
C ASP A 65 0.73 19.58 -6.07
N ARG A 66 1.75 18.81 -5.66
CA ARG A 66 2.11 17.56 -6.33
C ARG A 66 1.03 16.51 -6.11
N ASP A 67 0.49 16.42 -4.90
CA ASP A 67 -0.60 15.50 -4.58
C ASP A 67 -1.86 15.84 -5.39
N GLY A 68 -2.19 17.12 -5.52
CA GLY A 68 -3.28 17.59 -6.38
C GLY A 68 -3.10 17.13 -7.83
N HIS A 69 -1.90 17.33 -8.38
CA HIS A 69 -1.58 16.90 -9.74
C HIS A 69 -1.70 15.38 -9.93
N LEU A 70 -1.13 14.58 -9.00
CA LEU A 70 -1.13 13.12 -9.09
C LEU A 70 -2.50 12.48 -8.88
N ARG A 71 -3.39 13.10 -8.09
CA ARG A 71 -4.75 12.60 -7.85
C ARG A 71 -5.72 12.95 -8.98
N SER A 72 -5.42 13.97 -9.78
CA SER A 72 -6.26 14.43 -10.90
C SER A 72 -5.94 13.78 -12.25
N ALA A 73 -4.83 13.05 -12.33
CA ALA A 73 -4.33 12.43 -13.55
C ALA A 73 -5.15 11.19 -13.96
#